data_AF-A0A1Y6BGK1-F1
#
_entry.id   AF-A0A1Y6BGK1-F1
#
_cell.length_a   1.000
_cell.length_b   1.000
_cell.length_c   1.000
_cell.angle_alpha   90.00
_cell.angle_beta   90.00
_cell.angle_gamma   90.00
#
_symmetry.space_group_name_H-M   'P 1'
#
loop_
_entity.id
_entity.type
_entity.pdbx_description
1 polymer ?
#
loop_
_entity_poly.entity_id
_entity_poly.type
_entity_poly.pdbx_seq_one_letter_code
_entity_poly.pdbx_strand_id
1 'polypeptide(L)'
;MGAIVSETITGGVLLENFPEATILIDPISDRIAEANKLARSMLQLDDDLSIPASAYFHQCLPQLICFTQAVIEHKSDLTDELVFSLADGRELHLEVSASLLPSAHLSTKPEQQLICFCLRDKKYIEQWRVHSNTQRSHRHGLLEWQRIHQVFENIEKENQLILSAAGEGIYGIDADGYATFVNPAAERMLGWKAEELIGVNIHTAIHYSHADGSDYCVHDCPIYAAFKDGLVKRVEGEVFWTKGGKSITVDYTSTPILDNGHLVGAVVIFRDVTDRENAERKLLKALAEVERLKQKLELENAYLQEEISEGYNSHHIVGKSPAVRQVINQVHLVAPTDATVLITGESGTGKELIARAIHNAGNRNTRPLVRVNCAAIPRDLFESEFFGHVKGAYSGAVSDRLGRFEVADGGTLFLDEVGELPLELQGKLLRVLQDSEFERVGESRTRTVDVRVIAATNKNLGELVRQGLFREDLYFRLNVFPVHSAPLRERHADIPLLVGHFLRKACKRFNKPELEISVGQMKGLQNYSWPGNIRELQNLLERQVILSQGKKLSLGDLSDVACEDDSAVNTVAADLLTEQDCHKLQVQTIINALRQSGGKVYGDAGAAALLGIKPTTLASRIKKYGIDKTKQGLQ
;
A
#
# COMPACT_ATOMS: atom_id res chain seq x y z
N MET A 1 -81.49 -34.08 46.24
CA MET A 1 -81.69 -34.51 47.64
C MET A 1 -81.99 -33.29 48.47
N GLY A 2 -83.07 -33.32 49.27
CA GLY A 2 -83.35 -32.32 50.29
C GLY A 2 -84.61 -31.49 50.04
N ALA A 3 -85.76 -32.14 50.21
CA ALA A 3 -87.06 -31.58 50.62
C ALA A 3 -87.25 -30.05 50.63
N ILE A 4 -88.14 -29.54 49.75
CA ILE A 4 -89.04 -28.42 50.03
C ILE A 4 -90.37 -28.74 49.31
N VAL A 5 -91.29 -29.45 49.99
CA VAL A 5 -92.59 -28.91 50.47
C VAL A 5 -93.47 -28.48 49.28
N SER A 6 -94.35 -29.33 48.71
CA SER A 6 -95.66 -29.72 49.26
C SER A 6 -96.29 -28.72 50.24
N GLU A 7 -96.44 -27.48 49.81
CA GLU A 7 -97.47 -26.59 50.35
C GLU A 7 -98.30 -26.09 49.18
N THR A 8 -99.61 -26.22 49.31
CA THR A 8 -100.61 -25.49 48.54
C THR A 8 -100.39 -24.00 48.85
N ILE A 9 -99.46 -23.37 48.13
CA ILE A 9 -99.22 -21.95 48.20
C ILE A 9 -100.50 -21.27 47.68
N THR A 10 -101.18 -20.55 48.57
CA THR A 10 -102.26 -19.64 48.20
C THR A 10 -101.69 -18.61 47.22
N GLY A 11 -102.34 -18.47 46.05
CA GLY A 11 -101.82 -17.73 44.89
C GLY A 11 -101.25 -16.33 45.19
N GLY A 12 -101.73 -15.65 46.23
CA GLY A 12 -101.25 -14.31 46.63
C GLY A 12 -99.80 -14.22 47.13
N VAL A 13 -99.20 -15.29 47.67
CA VAL A 13 -97.80 -15.23 48.20
C VAL A 13 -96.76 -15.23 47.07
N LEU A 14 -97.06 -15.83 45.93
CA LEU A 14 -96.16 -15.89 44.78
C LEU A 14 -96.09 -14.56 44.01
N LEU A 15 -97.22 -13.84 43.92
CA LEU A 15 -97.29 -12.57 43.21
C LEU A 15 -96.46 -11.47 43.91
N GLU A 16 -96.51 -11.41 45.25
CA GLU A 16 -95.78 -10.39 46.03
C GLU A 16 -94.25 -10.48 45.92
N ASN A 17 -93.70 -11.65 45.59
CA ASN A 17 -92.25 -11.85 45.46
C ASN A 17 -91.75 -11.74 44.01
N PHE A 18 -92.60 -11.36 43.06
CA PHE A 18 -92.21 -11.22 41.66
C PHE A 18 -91.30 -9.98 41.46
N PRO A 19 -90.17 -10.09 40.73
CA PRO A 19 -89.17 -9.02 40.62
C PRO A 19 -89.58 -7.85 39.71
N GLU A 20 -90.72 -7.96 39.02
CA GLU A 20 -91.28 -6.91 38.16
C GLU A 20 -92.62 -6.42 38.73
N ALA A 21 -93.04 -5.22 38.34
CA ALA A 21 -94.37 -4.72 38.68
C ALA A 21 -95.43 -5.59 37.98
N THR A 22 -96.27 -6.29 38.75
CA THR A 22 -97.23 -7.25 38.20
C THR A 22 -98.63 -7.05 38.78
N ILE A 23 -99.64 -7.07 37.89
CA ILE A 23 -101.06 -7.07 38.23
C ILE A 23 -101.79 -8.26 37.62
N LEU A 24 -102.80 -8.79 38.30
CA LEU A 24 -103.72 -9.79 37.80
C LEU A 24 -105.04 -9.11 37.43
N ILE A 25 -105.48 -9.27 36.18
CA ILE A 25 -106.74 -8.70 35.68
C ILE A 25 -107.71 -9.83 35.40
N ASP A 26 -108.94 -9.67 35.86
CA ASP A 26 -110.09 -10.44 35.42
C ASP A 26 -110.82 -9.64 34.32
N PRO A 27 -110.64 -10.00 33.04
CA PRO A 27 -111.23 -9.27 31.93
C PRO A 27 -112.75 -9.46 31.83
N ILE A 28 -113.32 -10.52 32.44
CA ILE A 28 -114.76 -10.80 32.38
C ILE A 28 -115.51 -9.94 33.41
N SER A 29 -114.97 -9.83 34.62
CA SER A 29 -115.56 -9.00 35.68
C SER A 29 -115.05 -7.55 35.69
N ASP A 30 -114.15 -7.22 34.77
CA ASP A 30 -113.50 -5.91 34.60
C ASP A 30 -112.86 -5.41 35.90
N ARG A 31 -112.04 -6.25 36.54
CA ARG A 31 -111.42 -5.95 37.84
C ARG A 31 -109.95 -6.32 37.88
N ILE A 32 -109.17 -5.53 38.61
CA ILE A 32 -107.83 -5.94 39.04
C ILE A 32 -108.03 -6.86 40.24
N ALA A 33 -107.71 -8.15 40.07
CA ALA A 33 -107.86 -9.16 41.10
C ALA A 33 -106.80 -9.02 42.18
N GLU A 34 -105.54 -8.81 41.79
CA GLU A 34 -104.40 -8.64 42.70
C GLU A 34 -103.30 -7.78 42.06
N ALA A 35 -102.47 -7.13 42.88
CA ALA A 35 -101.30 -6.38 42.46
C ALA A 35 -100.18 -6.54 43.48
N ASN A 36 -98.94 -6.77 43.02
CA ASN A 36 -97.78 -6.85 43.92
C ASN A 36 -97.30 -5.46 44.38
N LYS A 37 -96.46 -5.43 45.43
CA LYS A 37 -95.92 -4.18 45.98
C LYS A 37 -95.27 -3.27 44.93
N LEU A 38 -94.57 -3.83 43.94
CA LEU A 38 -93.95 -3.07 42.86
C LEU A 38 -94.99 -2.41 41.95
N ALA A 39 -96.03 -3.14 41.54
CA ALA A 39 -97.14 -2.59 40.77
C ALA A 39 -97.94 -1.56 41.56
N ARG A 40 -98.22 -1.79 42.84
CA ARG A 40 -98.92 -0.80 43.68
C ARG A 40 -98.13 0.50 43.78
N SER A 41 -96.80 0.40 43.97
CA SER A 41 -95.93 1.59 44.00
C SER A 41 -95.83 2.29 42.65
N MET A 42 -95.77 1.53 41.55
CA MET A 42 -95.60 2.07 40.20
C MET A 42 -96.89 2.70 39.66
N LEU A 43 -98.03 2.05 39.90
CA LEU A 43 -99.36 2.45 39.43
C LEU A 43 -100.14 3.30 40.44
N GLN A 44 -99.60 3.52 41.65
CA GLN A 44 -100.26 4.24 42.75
C GLN A 44 -101.68 3.72 43.04
N LEU A 45 -101.82 2.39 43.07
CA LEU A 45 -103.10 1.73 43.36
C LEU A 45 -103.40 1.78 44.86
N ASP A 46 -104.63 2.13 45.22
CA ASP A 46 -105.16 2.01 46.58
C ASP A 46 -105.37 0.53 46.97
N ASP A 47 -105.45 0.24 48.27
CA ASP A 47 -105.72 -1.13 48.77
C ASP A 47 -107.14 -1.63 48.40
N ASP A 48 -108.05 -0.72 48.06
CA ASP A 48 -109.40 -1.05 47.58
C ASP A 48 -109.44 -1.10 46.03
N LEU A 49 -109.34 -2.31 45.48
CA LEU A 49 -109.38 -2.58 44.03
C LEU A 49 -110.81 -2.63 43.44
N SER A 50 -111.74 -1.89 44.03
CA SER A 50 -113.15 -1.82 43.61
C SER A 50 -113.38 -1.16 42.25
N ILE A 51 -112.45 -0.29 41.82
CA ILE A 51 -112.54 0.45 40.56
C ILE A 51 -112.34 -0.51 39.37
N PRO A 52 -113.18 -0.44 38.32
CA PRO A 52 -113.02 -1.30 37.16
C PRO A 52 -111.64 -1.16 36.51
N ALA A 53 -111.03 -2.26 36.08
CA ALA A 53 -109.70 -2.24 35.48
C ALA A 53 -109.66 -1.32 34.25
N SER A 54 -110.71 -1.36 33.43
CA SER A 54 -110.92 -0.49 32.28
C SER A 54 -110.86 1.02 32.61
N ALA A 55 -111.24 1.44 33.83
CA ALA A 55 -111.21 2.85 34.21
C ALA A 55 -109.78 3.40 34.29
N TYR A 56 -108.81 2.57 34.71
CA TYR A 56 -107.41 2.96 34.74
C TYR A 56 -106.78 3.04 33.34
N PHE A 57 -107.33 2.32 32.37
CA PHE A 57 -106.89 2.29 30.97
C PHE A 57 -107.85 3.02 30.04
N HIS A 58 -108.65 3.96 30.55
CA HIS A 58 -109.75 4.58 29.80
C HIS A 58 -109.29 5.26 28.49
N GLN A 59 -108.04 5.72 28.43
CA GLN A 59 -107.45 6.34 27.24
C GLN A 59 -107.08 5.34 26.13
N CYS A 60 -106.91 4.06 26.47
CA CYS A 60 -106.50 3.01 25.55
C CYS A 60 -107.41 1.77 25.65
N LEU A 61 -108.71 1.97 25.91
CA LEU A 61 -109.67 0.87 26.04
C LEU A 61 -109.69 -0.07 24.81
N PRO A 62 -109.71 0.43 23.56
CA PRO A 62 -109.67 -0.46 22.40
C PRO A 62 -108.42 -1.34 22.39
N GLN A 63 -107.26 -0.77 22.73
CA GLN A 63 -105.99 -1.48 22.79
C GLN A 63 -105.98 -2.50 23.93
N LEU A 64 -106.50 -2.16 25.11
CA LEU A 64 -106.62 -3.09 26.24
C LEU A 64 -107.51 -4.28 25.88
N ILE A 65 -108.65 -4.04 25.23
CA ILE A 65 -109.58 -5.11 24.81
C ILE A 65 -108.90 -6.02 23.77
N CYS A 66 -108.30 -5.44 22.74
CA CYS A 66 -107.58 -6.22 21.73
C CYS A 66 -106.43 -7.03 22.33
N PHE A 67 -105.65 -6.42 23.24
CA PHE A 67 -104.53 -7.06 23.90
C PHE A 67 -104.98 -8.19 24.84
N THR A 68 -105.96 -7.97 25.70
CA THR A 68 -106.49 -9.02 26.57
C THR A 68 -107.10 -10.17 25.78
N GLN A 69 -107.78 -9.91 24.66
CA GLN A 69 -108.29 -10.94 23.76
C GLN A 69 -107.16 -11.73 23.11
N ALA A 70 -106.11 -11.07 22.61
CA ALA A 70 -104.94 -11.71 22.04
C ALA A 70 -104.22 -12.60 23.06
N VAL A 71 -104.10 -12.17 24.31
CA VAL A 71 -103.52 -12.98 25.40
C VAL A 71 -104.39 -14.18 25.74
N ILE A 72 -105.72 -14.07 25.70
CA ILE A 72 -106.62 -15.22 25.90
C ILE A 72 -106.46 -16.24 24.77
N GLU A 73 -106.36 -15.78 23.52
CA GLU A 73 -106.24 -16.65 22.35
C GLU A 73 -104.85 -17.31 22.24
N HIS A 74 -103.79 -16.52 22.45
CA HIS A 74 -102.40 -16.95 22.26
C HIS A 74 -101.70 -17.38 23.56
N LYS A 75 -102.39 -17.31 24.70
CA LYS A 75 -101.91 -17.58 26.07
C LYS A 75 -100.87 -16.59 26.62
N SER A 76 -100.20 -15.82 25.78
CA SER A 76 -99.28 -14.75 26.18
C SER A 76 -99.07 -13.76 25.03
N ASP A 77 -98.87 -12.49 25.34
CA ASP A 77 -98.56 -11.45 24.36
C ASP A 77 -97.79 -10.28 24.99
N LEU A 78 -97.20 -9.41 24.16
CA LEU A 78 -96.50 -8.18 24.58
C LEU A 78 -97.04 -6.98 23.81
N THR A 79 -97.24 -5.86 24.49
CA THR A 79 -97.61 -4.58 23.87
C THR A 79 -96.87 -3.42 24.53
N ASP A 80 -96.61 -2.36 23.79
CA ASP A 80 -96.09 -1.09 24.31
C ASP A 80 -97.08 0.08 24.09
N GLU A 81 -98.34 -0.25 23.81
CA GLU A 81 -99.41 0.70 23.46
C GLU A 81 -100.35 1.02 24.63
N LEU A 82 -100.17 0.37 25.79
CA LEU A 82 -101.04 0.59 26.94
C LEU A 82 -100.63 1.83 27.75
N VAL A 83 -101.62 2.63 28.10
CA VAL A 83 -101.47 3.84 28.91
C VAL A 83 -102.30 3.70 30.16
N PHE A 84 -101.64 3.74 31.32
CA PHE A 84 -102.29 3.70 32.62
C PHE A 84 -102.44 5.12 33.17
N SER A 85 -103.65 5.45 33.62
CA SER A 85 -103.97 6.75 34.22
C SER A 85 -103.87 6.66 35.73
N LEU A 86 -102.94 7.40 36.31
CA LEU A 86 -102.70 7.47 37.76
C LEU A 86 -103.77 8.33 38.45
N ALA A 87 -103.98 8.12 39.75
CA ALA A 87 -104.95 8.87 40.56
C ALA A 87 -104.69 10.39 40.60
N ASP A 88 -103.43 10.80 40.41
CA ASP A 88 -103.02 12.21 40.35
C ASP A 88 -103.19 12.86 38.96
N GLY A 89 -103.75 12.11 37.99
CA GLY A 89 -103.99 12.56 36.62
C GLY A 89 -102.79 12.44 35.68
N ARG A 90 -101.66 11.89 36.12
CA ARG A 90 -100.51 11.61 35.24
C ARG A 90 -100.74 10.33 34.42
N GLU A 91 -100.20 10.33 33.21
CA GLU A 91 -100.22 9.19 32.30
C GLU A 91 -98.90 8.43 32.37
N LEU A 92 -98.99 7.10 32.52
CA LEU A 92 -97.87 6.20 32.51
C LEU A 92 -97.95 5.31 31.26
N HIS A 93 -96.99 5.48 30.35
CA HIS A 93 -96.87 4.64 29.16
C HIS A 93 -96.16 3.34 29.52
N LEU A 94 -96.82 2.22 29.25
CA LEU A 94 -96.39 0.92 29.71
C LEU A 94 -95.96 0.03 28.55
N GLU A 95 -94.81 -0.63 28.72
CA GLU A 95 -94.51 -1.88 28.03
C GLU A 95 -95.03 -3.02 28.90
N VAL A 96 -96.02 -3.76 28.39
CA VAL A 96 -96.77 -4.78 29.13
C VAL A 96 -96.57 -6.14 28.47
N SER A 97 -95.96 -7.06 29.22
CA SER A 97 -95.95 -8.49 28.88
C SER A 97 -97.06 -9.18 29.66
N ALA A 98 -97.96 -9.88 28.99
CA ALA A 98 -99.08 -10.55 29.64
C ALA A 98 -99.15 -12.04 29.35
N SER A 99 -99.69 -12.80 30.30
CA SER A 99 -99.91 -14.25 30.17
C SER A 99 -101.20 -14.71 30.85
N LEU A 100 -101.91 -15.66 30.24
CA LEU A 100 -103.13 -16.24 30.77
C LEU A 100 -102.79 -17.26 31.87
N LEU A 101 -103.40 -17.12 33.05
CA LEU A 101 -103.19 -18.05 34.17
C LEU A 101 -104.00 -19.35 33.99
N PRO A 102 -103.39 -20.54 34.16
CA PRO A 102 -104.12 -21.81 34.09
C PRO A 102 -105.17 -21.95 35.20
N SER A 103 -106.38 -22.38 34.84
CA SER A 103 -107.54 -22.53 35.76
C SER A 103 -107.36 -23.55 36.90
N ALA A 104 -106.28 -24.34 36.91
CA ALA A 104 -105.99 -25.34 37.93
C ALA A 104 -105.56 -24.78 39.31
N HIS A 105 -105.32 -23.47 39.42
CA HIS A 105 -104.81 -22.82 40.64
C HIS A 105 -105.80 -21.86 41.33
N LEU A 106 -107.03 -21.72 40.83
CA LEU A 106 -108.06 -20.81 41.37
C LEU A 106 -109.13 -21.61 42.15
N SER A 107 -108.94 -21.74 43.46
CA SER A 107 -109.70 -22.66 44.31
C SER A 107 -111.13 -22.20 44.70
N THR A 108 -111.79 -21.29 43.97
CA THR A 108 -113.15 -20.86 44.37
C THR A 108 -114.21 -20.65 43.28
N LYS A 109 -113.91 -20.55 41.97
CA LYS A 109 -114.95 -20.51 40.92
C LYS A 109 -114.46 -21.07 39.56
N PRO A 110 -115.15 -22.04 38.93
CA PRO A 110 -114.67 -22.74 37.72
C PRO A 110 -114.76 -21.93 36.40
N GLU A 111 -115.19 -20.67 36.41
CA GLU A 111 -115.34 -19.83 35.20
C GLU A 111 -114.45 -18.56 35.18
N GLN A 112 -113.52 -18.40 36.13
CA GLN A 112 -112.69 -17.19 36.22
C GLN A 112 -111.40 -17.33 35.40
N GLN A 113 -111.21 -16.49 34.37
CA GLN A 113 -109.98 -16.40 33.59
C GLN A 113 -109.19 -15.19 34.08
N LEU A 114 -108.00 -15.38 34.67
CA LEU A 114 -107.14 -14.28 35.09
C LEU A 114 -105.98 -14.11 34.13
N ILE A 115 -105.65 -12.86 33.79
CA ILE A 115 -104.49 -12.50 32.98
C ILE A 115 -103.47 -11.79 33.87
N CYS A 116 -102.25 -12.30 33.88
CA CYS A 116 -101.11 -11.69 34.57
C CYS A 116 -100.42 -10.69 33.66
N PHE A 117 -100.37 -9.42 34.06
CA PHE A 117 -99.67 -8.34 33.36
C PHE A 117 -98.40 -7.98 34.12
N CYS A 118 -97.24 -8.13 33.47
CA CYS A 118 -95.96 -7.56 33.91
C CYS A 118 -95.76 -6.22 33.22
N LEU A 119 -95.58 -5.17 34.03
CA LEU A 119 -95.62 -3.77 33.63
C LEU A 119 -94.22 -3.16 33.73
N ARG A 120 -93.82 -2.38 32.72
CA ARG A 120 -92.58 -1.62 32.75
C ARG A 120 -92.80 -0.21 32.22
N ASP A 121 -92.19 0.79 32.88
CA ASP A 121 -92.24 2.17 32.41
C ASP A 121 -91.37 2.32 31.16
N LYS A 122 -92.00 2.68 30.04
CA LYS A 122 -91.33 2.86 28.75
C LYS A 122 -90.23 3.93 28.80
N LYS A 123 -90.46 5.05 29.52
CA LYS A 123 -89.50 6.16 29.60
C LYS A 123 -88.21 5.75 30.33
N TYR A 124 -88.33 4.93 31.36
CA TYR A 124 -87.18 4.44 32.12
C TYR A 124 -86.28 3.53 31.28
N ILE A 125 -86.87 2.63 30.49
CA ILE A 125 -86.14 1.70 29.62
C ILE A 125 -85.35 2.45 28.54
N GLU A 126 -85.95 3.47 27.92
CA GLU A 126 -85.29 4.26 26.87
C GLU A 126 -84.06 5.01 27.40
N GLN A 127 -84.16 5.65 28.56
CA GLN A 127 -83.05 6.36 29.18
C GLN A 127 -81.87 5.44 29.50
N TRP A 128 -82.14 4.24 30.01
CA TRP A 128 -81.11 3.26 30.34
C TRP A 128 -80.36 2.73 29.10
N ARG A 129 -81.08 2.54 27.99
CA ARG A 129 -80.48 2.13 26.69
C ARG A 129 -79.50 3.19 26.16
N VAL A 130 -79.86 4.47 26.25
CA VAL A 130 -78.99 5.57 25.81
C VAL A 130 -77.69 5.60 26.63
N HIS A 131 -77.78 5.54 27.96
CA HIS A 131 -76.61 5.58 28.83
C HIS A 131 -75.63 4.42 28.60
N SER A 132 -76.16 3.21 28.41
CA SER A 132 -75.34 2.00 28.18
C SER A 132 -74.55 2.07 26.87
N ASN A 133 -75.14 2.66 25.82
CA ASN A 133 -74.46 2.83 24.53
C ASN A 133 -73.30 3.83 24.61
N THR A 134 -73.45 4.94 25.35
CA THR A 134 -72.38 5.93 25.52
C THR A 134 -71.14 5.34 26.21
N GLN A 135 -71.33 4.53 27.26
CA GLN A 135 -70.21 3.88 27.96
C GLN A 135 -69.45 2.89 27.05
N ARG A 136 -70.15 2.20 26.16
CA ARG A 136 -69.55 1.22 25.23
C ARG A 136 -68.62 1.89 24.23
N SER A 137 -69.02 3.03 23.66
CA SER A 137 -68.19 3.80 22.72
C SER A 137 -66.91 4.35 23.38
N HIS A 138 -67.01 4.81 24.63
CA HIS A 138 -65.86 5.38 25.35
C HIS A 138 -64.77 4.34 25.65
N ARG A 139 -65.15 3.10 26.02
CA ARG A 139 -64.20 2.01 26.25
C ARG A 139 -63.51 1.55 24.96
N HIS A 140 -64.19 1.60 23.83
CA HIS A 140 -63.62 1.19 22.56
C HIS A 140 -62.52 2.16 22.09
N GLY A 141 -62.71 3.47 22.27
CA GLY A 141 -61.69 4.47 21.92
C GLY A 141 -60.38 4.35 22.74
N LEU A 142 -60.47 4.01 24.03
CA LEU A 142 -59.31 3.81 24.89
C LEU A 142 -58.44 2.61 24.48
N LEU A 143 -59.07 1.51 24.06
CA LEU A 143 -58.35 0.30 23.62
C LEU A 143 -57.62 0.52 22.29
N GLU A 144 -58.22 1.25 21.35
CA GLU A 144 -57.58 1.60 20.08
C GLU A 144 -56.36 2.52 20.29
N TRP A 145 -56.47 3.51 21.18
CA TRP A 145 -55.34 4.39 21.50
C TRP A 145 -54.16 3.63 22.11
N GLN A 146 -54.43 2.71 23.05
CA GLN A 146 -53.39 1.87 23.65
C GLN A 146 -52.70 0.96 22.63
N ARG A 147 -53.44 0.39 21.67
CA ARG A 147 -52.86 -0.40 20.58
C ARG A 147 -51.93 0.43 19.71
N ILE A 148 -52.36 1.62 19.31
CA ILE A 148 -51.55 2.52 18.48
C ILE A 148 -50.26 2.90 19.23
N HIS A 149 -50.35 3.27 20.50
CA HIS A 149 -49.18 3.61 21.31
C HIS A 149 -48.18 2.44 21.40
N GLN A 150 -48.68 1.22 21.62
CA GLN A 150 -47.83 0.02 21.68
C GLN A 150 -47.11 -0.26 20.35
N VAL A 151 -47.77 -0.03 19.22
CA VAL A 151 -47.16 -0.18 17.88
C VAL A 151 -46.02 0.82 17.70
N PHE A 152 -46.23 2.09 18.08
CA PHE A 152 -45.19 3.12 18.01
C PHE A 152 -43.98 2.77 18.88
N GLU A 153 -44.18 2.35 20.14
CA GLU A 153 -43.08 1.94 21.02
C GLU A 153 -42.28 0.75 20.44
N ASN A 154 -42.96 -0.20 19.82
CA ASN A 154 -42.31 -1.37 19.24
C ASN A 154 -41.45 -0.99 18.02
N ILE A 155 -41.95 -0.12 17.15
CA ILE A 155 -41.21 0.39 15.98
C ILE A 155 -39.97 1.16 16.43
N GLU A 156 -40.08 2.01 17.46
CA GLU A 156 -38.95 2.79 17.98
C GLU A 156 -37.87 1.88 18.56
N LYS A 157 -38.26 0.87 19.35
CA LYS A 157 -37.34 -0.14 19.89
C LYS A 157 -36.64 -0.93 18.78
N GLU A 158 -37.38 -1.35 17.76
CA GLU A 158 -36.80 -2.10 16.63
C GLU A 158 -35.76 -1.27 15.87
N ASN A 159 -36.08 0.00 15.57
CA ASN A 159 -35.14 0.92 14.92
C ASN A 159 -33.88 1.17 15.76
N GLN A 160 -34.02 1.35 17.08
CA GLN A 160 -32.88 1.51 17.99
C GLN A 160 -31.99 0.26 17.99
N LEU A 161 -32.58 -0.95 18.00
CA LEU A 161 -31.82 -2.20 17.95
C LEU A 161 -31.02 -2.32 16.66
N ILE A 162 -31.62 -1.98 15.50
CA ILE A 162 -30.93 -1.98 14.21
C ILE A 162 -29.74 -1.01 14.22
N LEU A 163 -29.96 0.24 14.66
CA LEU A 163 -28.91 1.27 14.69
C LEU A 163 -27.79 0.94 15.69
N SER A 164 -28.12 0.27 16.80
CA SER A 164 -27.15 -0.15 17.82
C SER A 164 -26.27 -1.32 17.38
N ALA A 165 -26.79 -2.20 16.51
CA ALA A 165 -26.06 -3.34 15.97
C ALA A 165 -25.10 -2.96 14.82
N ALA A 166 -25.30 -1.78 14.21
CA ALA A 166 -24.44 -1.30 13.13
C ALA A 166 -23.01 -1.06 13.63
N GLY A 167 -22.03 -1.64 12.93
CA GLY A 167 -20.60 -1.41 13.19
C GLY A 167 -20.07 -0.09 12.61
N GLU A 168 -20.82 0.52 11.68
CA GLU A 168 -20.49 1.79 11.03
C GLU A 168 -21.14 2.95 11.77
N GLY A 169 -20.46 4.10 11.76
CA GLY A 169 -21.02 5.33 12.31
C GLY A 169 -22.13 5.83 11.40
N ILE A 170 -23.29 6.11 11.98
CA ILE A 170 -24.46 6.62 11.26
C ILE A 170 -24.95 7.86 11.97
N TYR A 171 -25.10 8.96 11.24
CA TYR A 171 -25.84 10.13 11.71
C TYR A 171 -26.73 10.70 10.62
N GLY A 172 -27.80 11.36 11.03
CA GLY A 172 -28.69 12.09 10.14
C GLY A 172 -28.50 13.58 10.32
N ILE A 173 -28.74 14.33 9.25
CA ILE A 173 -28.78 15.78 9.25
C ILE A 173 -30.09 16.27 8.66
N ASP A 174 -30.57 17.42 9.12
CA ASP A 174 -31.71 18.13 8.52
C ASP A 174 -31.27 18.97 7.29
N ALA A 175 -32.21 19.73 6.73
CA ALA A 175 -31.99 20.57 5.55
C ALA A 175 -30.96 21.70 5.78
N ASP A 176 -30.72 22.10 7.03
CA ASP A 176 -29.76 23.15 7.40
C ASP A 176 -28.40 22.55 7.85
N GLY A 177 -28.31 21.22 7.91
CA GLY A 177 -27.12 20.44 8.25
C GLY A 177 -26.89 20.27 9.76
N TYR A 178 -27.93 20.43 10.57
CA TYR A 178 -27.90 20.10 11.99
C TYR A 178 -28.18 18.62 12.20
N ALA A 179 -27.45 18.00 13.13
CA ALA A 179 -27.62 16.58 13.39
C ALA A 179 -29.01 16.28 13.98
N THR A 180 -29.73 15.33 13.38
CA THR A 180 -31.06 14.89 13.83
C THR A 180 -31.01 13.57 14.58
N PHE A 181 -30.05 12.71 14.25
CA PHE A 181 -29.80 11.47 14.96
C PHE A 181 -28.32 11.08 14.88
N VAL A 182 -27.84 10.31 15.85
CA VAL A 182 -26.49 9.72 15.88
C VAL A 182 -26.58 8.34 16.50
N ASN A 183 -25.98 7.33 15.88
CA ASN A 183 -25.95 5.96 16.43
C ASN A 183 -24.77 5.74 17.40
N PRO A 184 -24.81 4.67 18.23
CA PRO A 184 -23.75 4.40 19.20
C PRO A 184 -22.36 4.13 18.60
N ALA A 185 -22.27 3.69 17.34
CA ALA A 185 -20.99 3.54 16.66
C ALA A 185 -20.34 4.89 16.31
N ALA A 186 -21.14 5.85 15.82
CA ALA A 186 -20.67 7.20 15.54
C ALA A 186 -20.23 7.92 16.82
N GLU A 187 -20.94 7.75 17.93
CA GLU A 187 -20.53 8.30 19.24
C GLU A 187 -19.14 7.81 19.65
N ARG A 188 -18.87 6.51 19.51
CA ARG A 188 -17.56 5.92 19.85
C ARG A 188 -16.44 6.39 18.94
N MET A 189 -16.69 6.50 17.63
CA MET A 189 -15.69 6.92 16.65
C MET A 189 -15.36 8.41 16.78
N LEU A 190 -16.36 9.27 16.94
CA LEU A 190 -16.20 10.73 16.99
C LEU A 190 -15.92 11.26 18.40
N GLY A 191 -16.20 10.46 19.44
CA GLY A 191 -16.00 10.84 20.85
C GLY A 191 -17.03 11.83 21.39
N TRP A 192 -18.14 12.02 20.68
CA TRP A 192 -19.27 12.84 21.07
C TRP A 192 -20.43 11.97 21.55
N LYS A 193 -21.22 12.46 22.51
CA LYS A 193 -22.52 11.83 22.81
C LYS A 193 -23.59 12.34 21.86
N ALA A 194 -24.60 11.52 21.56
CA ALA A 194 -25.72 11.87 20.69
C ALA A 194 -26.45 13.12 21.21
N GLU A 195 -26.69 13.20 22.52
CA GLU A 195 -27.30 14.35 23.19
C GLU A 195 -26.50 15.67 23.00
N GLU A 196 -25.20 15.58 22.73
CA GLU A 196 -24.33 16.75 22.52
C GLU A 196 -24.21 17.15 21.04
N LEU A 197 -24.41 16.20 20.12
CA LEU A 197 -24.33 16.41 18.68
C LEU A 197 -25.68 16.77 18.05
N ILE A 198 -26.79 16.29 18.61
CA ILE A 198 -28.13 16.59 18.12
C ILE A 198 -28.36 18.10 18.19
N GLY A 199 -28.79 18.69 17.06
CA GLY A 199 -28.98 20.13 16.91
C GLY A 199 -27.68 20.94 16.72
N VAL A 200 -26.52 20.28 16.58
CA VAL A 200 -25.25 20.92 16.22
C VAL A 200 -25.00 20.78 14.73
N ASN A 201 -24.46 21.83 14.11
CA ASN A 201 -24.08 21.80 12.71
C ASN A 201 -22.86 20.88 12.52
N ILE A 202 -23.05 19.78 11.79
CA ILE A 202 -22.05 18.72 11.63
C ILE A 202 -20.77 19.23 10.95
N HIS A 203 -20.89 20.13 9.98
CA HIS A 203 -19.70 20.67 9.28
C HIS A 203 -18.76 21.39 10.25
N THR A 204 -19.32 22.23 11.10
CA THR A 204 -18.54 22.98 12.09
C THR A 204 -17.98 22.11 13.23
N ALA A 205 -18.61 20.97 13.52
CA ALA A 205 -18.23 20.11 14.64
C ALA A 205 -17.20 19.04 14.26
N ILE A 206 -17.35 18.42 13.09
CA ILE A 206 -16.54 17.25 12.70
C ILE A 206 -15.87 17.38 11.33
N HIS A 207 -16.18 18.42 10.54
CA HIS A 207 -15.72 18.55 9.14
C HIS A 207 -15.22 19.97 8.79
N TYR A 208 -14.66 20.68 9.77
CA TYR A 208 -14.37 22.11 9.66
C TYR A 208 -13.05 22.44 8.94
N SER A 209 -12.14 21.47 8.79
CA SER A 209 -10.88 21.68 8.08
C SER A 209 -10.42 20.41 7.36
N HIS A 210 -9.70 20.60 6.26
CA HIS A 210 -8.99 19.52 5.58
C HIS A 210 -7.82 18.99 6.44
N ALA A 211 -7.24 17.86 6.01
CA ALA A 211 -6.11 17.22 6.67
C ALA A 211 -4.87 18.13 6.81
N ASP A 212 -4.74 19.12 5.92
CA ASP A 212 -3.64 20.09 5.88
C ASP A 212 -3.88 21.35 6.73
N GLY A 213 -5.04 21.42 7.40
CA GLY A 213 -5.44 22.56 8.23
C GLY A 213 -6.02 23.73 7.44
N SER A 214 -6.26 23.58 6.12
CA SER A 214 -7.00 24.58 5.35
C SER A 214 -8.49 24.56 5.69
N ASP A 215 -9.10 25.74 5.62
CA ASP A 215 -10.51 25.95 5.97
C ASP A 215 -11.41 25.22 4.97
N TYR A 216 -12.31 24.37 5.46
CA TYR A 216 -13.19 23.60 4.60
C TYR A 216 -14.51 24.37 4.44
N CYS A 217 -14.76 24.90 3.25
CA CYS A 217 -16.01 25.59 2.98
C CYS A 217 -17.22 24.63 3.04
N VAL A 218 -18.29 25.04 3.71
CA VAL A 218 -19.56 24.29 3.83
C VAL A 218 -20.15 23.94 2.44
N HIS A 219 -19.98 24.83 1.45
CA HIS A 219 -20.49 24.63 0.10
C HIS A 219 -19.74 23.58 -0.71
N ASP A 220 -18.50 23.29 -0.33
CA ASP A 220 -17.65 22.30 -0.99
C ASP A 220 -17.72 20.93 -0.31
N CYS A 221 -18.40 20.84 0.83
CA CYS A 221 -18.56 19.59 1.57
C CYS A 221 -19.46 18.60 0.81
N PRO A 222 -18.99 17.37 0.50
CA PRO A 222 -19.79 16.38 -0.22
C PRO A 222 -21.03 15.92 0.55
N ILE A 223 -21.01 15.98 1.88
CA ILE A 223 -22.20 15.75 2.73
C ILE A 223 -23.26 16.81 2.41
N TYR A 224 -22.86 18.07 2.27
CA TYR A 224 -23.74 19.18 1.91
C TYR A 224 -24.20 19.11 0.44
N ALA A 225 -23.31 18.75 -0.46
CA ALA A 225 -23.63 18.59 -1.88
C ALA A 225 -24.64 17.45 -2.13
N ALA A 226 -24.60 16.38 -1.32
CA ALA A 226 -25.52 15.24 -1.46
C ALA A 226 -26.98 15.64 -1.27
N PHE A 227 -27.27 16.51 -0.31
CA PHE A 227 -28.63 17.00 -0.11
C PHE A 227 -28.98 18.06 -1.16
N LYS A 228 -28.09 19.03 -1.47
CA LYS A 228 -28.40 20.11 -2.43
C LYS A 228 -28.75 19.60 -3.83
N ASP A 229 -28.05 18.56 -4.28
CA ASP A 229 -28.26 17.97 -5.61
C ASP A 229 -29.25 16.79 -5.58
N GLY A 230 -29.64 16.31 -4.40
CA GLY A 230 -30.49 15.12 -4.23
C GLY A 230 -29.83 13.81 -4.69
N LEU A 231 -28.49 13.76 -4.72
CA LEU A 231 -27.72 12.63 -5.24
C LEU A 231 -26.88 11.99 -4.15
N VAL A 232 -26.77 10.66 -4.19
CA VAL A 232 -25.87 9.92 -3.30
C VAL A 232 -24.42 10.32 -3.58
N LYS A 233 -23.68 10.73 -2.55
CA LYS A 233 -22.24 11.03 -2.64
C LYS A 233 -21.47 9.99 -1.85
N ARG A 234 -20.42 9.45 -2.46
CA ARG A 234 -19.47 8.51 -1.84
C ARG A 234 -18.11 9.17 -1.82
N VAL A 235 -17.46 9.17 -0.66
CA VAL A 235 -16.14 9.75 -0.48
C VAL A 235 -15.28 8.78 0.30
N GLU A 236 -14.05 8.61 -0.16
CA GLU A 236 -13.05 7.73 0.45
C GLU A 236 -11.89 8.59 0.95
N GLY A 237 -11.32 8.23 2.09
CA GLY A 237 -10.11 8.85 2.63
C GLY A 237 -10.28 10.29 3.15
N GLU A 238 -11.49 10.70 3.55
CA GLU A 238 -11.75 12.05 4.07
C GLU A 238 -11.46 12.15 5.58
N VAL A 239 -11.21 13.36 6.10
CA VAL A 239 -10.83 13.55 7.50
C VAL A 239 -12.02 14.03 8.32
N PHE A 240 -12.37 13.27 9.36
CA PHE A 240 -13.30 13.70 10.41
C PHE A 240 -12.54 14.05 11.68
N TRP A 241 -12.98 15.09 12.37
CA TRP A 241 -12.40 15.54 13.63
C TRP A 241 -13.23 15.04 14.81
N THR A 242 -12.57 14.37 15.74
CA THR A 242 -13.19 13.93 17.01
C THR A 242 -13.34 15.11 17.97
N LYS A 243 -14.20 14.96 18.99
CA LYS A 243 -14.39 15.97 20.06
C LYS A 243 -13.08 16.38 20.74
N GLY A 244 -12.12 15.47 20.84
CA GLY A 244 -10.81 15.71 21.43
C GLY A 244 -9.81 16.41 20.49
N GLY A 245 -10.22 16.80 19.28
CA GLY A 245 -9.35 17.42 18.28
C GLY A 245 -8.42 16.45 17.54
N LYS A 246 -8.59 15.13 17.71
CA LYS A 246 -7.87 14.12 16.92
C LYS A 246 -8.58 13.90 15.58
N SER A 247 -7.83 13.90 14.49
CA SER A 247 -8.32 13.53 13.15
C SER A 247 -8.39 12.01 12.99
N ILE A 248 -9.46 11.53 12.36
CA ILE A 248 -9.63 10.15 11.87
C ILE A 248 -9.86 10.19 10.36
N THR A 249 -9.31 9.22 9.64
CA THR A 249 -9.62 9.03 8.22
C THR A 249 -10.86 8.15 8.09
N VAL A 250 -11.83 8.59 7.30
CA VAL A 250 -13.10 7.91 7.11
C VAL A 250 -13.45 7.73 5.64
N ASP A 251 -14.10 6.61 5.35
CA ASP A 251 -14.86 6.42 4.12
C ASP A 251 -16.34 6.60 4.46
N TYR A 252 -17.08 7.42 3.71
CA TYR A 252 -18.49 7.64 3.98
C TYR A 252 -19.36 7.74 2.74
N THR A 253 -20.64 7.48 2.95
CA THR A 253 -21.71 7.65 1.96
C THR A 253 -22.78 8.56 2.56
N SER A 254 -23.11 9.64 1.86
CA SER A 254 -24.24 10.53 2.18
C SER A 254 -25.41 10.22 1.25
N THR A 255 -26.54 9.83 1.82
CA THR A 255 -27.77 9.46 1.10
C THR A 255 -28.90 10.42 1.49
N PRO A 256 -29.53 11.13 0.53
CA PRO A 256 -30.61 12.07 0.83
C PRO A 256 -31.88 11.34 1.32
N ILE A 257 -32.57 11.96 2.28
CA ILE A 257 -33.88 11.52 2.78
C ILE A 257 -34.96 12.35 2.11
N LEU A 258 -35.90 11.68 1.45
CA LEU A 258 -37.03 12.30 0.75
C LEU A 258 -38.33 11.95 1.48
N ASP A 259 -39.14 12.95 1.80
CA ASP A 259 -40.51 12.80 2.28
C ASP A 259 -41.47 13.47 1.30
N ASN A 260 -42.45 12.72 0.77
CA ASN A 260 -43.41 13.21 -0.22
C ASN A 260 -42.79 13.94 -1.43
N GLY A 261 -41.58 13.58 -1.83
CA GLY A 261 -40.83 14.23 -2.92
C GLY A 261 -40.09 15.50 -2.52
N HIS A 262 -40.17 15.91 -1.25
CA HIS A 262 -39.40 16.99 -0.67
C HIS A 262 -38.18 16.43 0.08
N LEU A 263 -37.03 17.06 -0.12
CA LEU A 263 -35.81 16.74 0.59
C LEU A 263 -35.90 17.23 2.05
N VAL A 264 -35.82 16.29 3.00
CA VAL A 264 -35.92 16.58 4.44
C VAL A 264 -34.56 16.58 5.12
N GLY A 265 -33.58 15.88 4.55
CA GLY A 265 -32.25 15.77 5.13
C GLY A 265 -31.38 14.76 4.41
N ALA A 266 -30.34 14.27 5.09
CA ALA A 266 -29.49 13.19 4.60
C ALA A 266 -29.06 12.26 5.73
N VAL A 267 -28.85 10.98 5.40
CA VAL A 267 -28.19 10.00 6.27
C VAL A 267 -26.75 9.84 5.79
N VAL A 268 -25.81 10.03 6.70
CA VAL A 268 -24.39 9.75 6.48
C VAL A 268 -24.01 8.48 7.21
N ILE A 269 -23.47 7.53 6.46
CA ILE A 269 -22.88 6.29 6.98
C ILE A 269 -21.38 6.36 6.73
N PHE A 270 -20.57 6.22 7.78
CA PHE A 270 -19.12 6.34 7.70
C PHE A 270 -18.40 5.23 8.47
N ARG A 271 -17.17 4.95 8.03
CA ARG A 271 -16.30 3.95 8.61
C ARG A 271 -14.92 4.53 8.86
N ASP A 272 -14.40 4.37 10.08
CA ASP A 272 -13.01 4.69 10.38
C ASP A 272 -12.06 3.69 9.69
N VAL A 273 -11.21 4.21 8.80
CA VAL A 273 -10.21 3.45 8.03
C VAL A 273 -8.77 3.83 8.40
N THR A 274 -8.60 4.66 9.44
CA THR A 274 -7.29 5.18 9.89
C THR A 274 -6.27 4.07 10.11
N ASP A 275 -6.65 3.01 10.83
CA ASP A 275 -5.75 1.89 11.14
C ASP A 275 -5.41 1.07 9.90
N ARG A 276 -6.37 0.90 8.99
CA ARG A 276 -6.17 0.18 7.72
C ARG A 276 -5.17 0.92 6.83
N GLU A 277 -5.38 2.21 6.60
CA GLU A 277 -4.46 3.00 5.78
C GLU A 277 -3.06 3.08 6.39
N ASN A 278 -2.98 3.23 7.71
CA ASN A 278 -1.69 3.25 8.41
C ASN A 278 -0.98 1.89 8.29
N ALA A 279 -1.72 0.78 8.39
CA ALA A 279 -1.17 -0.56 8.18
C ALA A 279 -0.69 -0.76 6.74
N GLU A 280 -1.46 -0.35 5.75
CA GLU A 280 -1.10 -0.43 4.33
C GLU A 280 0.13 0.41 4.02
N ARG A 281 0.20 1.65 4.51
CA ARG A 281 1.37 2.52 4.38
C ARG A 281 2.61 1.92 5.03
N LYS A 282 2.48 1.30 6.21
CA LYS A 282 3.58 0.57 6.88
C LYS A 282 4.01 -0.65 6.09
N LEU A 283 3.07 -1.42 5.54
CA LEU A 283 3.34 -2.60 4.73
C LEU A 283 4.11 -2.22 3.46
N LEU A 284 3.67 -1.20 2.73
CA LEU A 284 4.36 -0.71 1.53
C LEU A 284 5.79 -0.26 1.84
N LYS A 285 6.00 0.45 2.96
CA LYS A 285 7.35 0.82 3.42
C LYS A 285 8.21 -0.40 3.75
N ALA A 286 7.64 -1.40 4.43
CA ALA A 286 8.35 -2.63 4.78
C ALA A 286 8.73 -3.44 3.54
N LEU A 287 7.83 -3.57 2.56
CA LEU A 287 8.09 -4.26 1.30
C LEU A 287 9.21 -3.60 0.51
N ALA A 288 9.21 -2.26 0.41
CA ALA A 288 10.28 -1.52 -0.24
C ALA A 288 11.65 -1.74 0.44
N GLU A 289 11.69 -1.81 1.77
CA GLU A 289 12.93 -2.07 2.50
C GLU A 289 13.42 -3.52 2.31
N VAL A 290 12.50 -4.49 2.30
CA VAL A 290 12.84 -5.90 2.01
C VAL A 290 13.44 -6.04 0.61
N GLU A 291 12.84 -5.39 -0.40
CA GLU A 291 13.36 -5.42 -1.76
C GLU A 291 14.76 -4.78 -1.85
N ARG A 292 14.98 -3.65 -1.18
CA ARG A 292 16.28 -2.99 -1.10
C ARG A 292 17.35 -3.89 -0.45
N LEU A 293 17.03 -4.50 0.68
CA LEU A 293 17.95 -5.41 1.39
C LEU A 293 18.26 -6.66 0.56
N LYS A 294 17.25 -7.21 -0.13
CA LYS A 294 17.43 -8.34 -1.05
C LYS A 294 18.41 -8.00 -2.18
N GLN A 295 18.21 -6.87 -2.85
CA GLN A 295 19.13 -6.42 -3.92
C GLN A 295 20.57 -6.22 -3.38
N LYS A 296 20.71 -5.65 -2.18
CA LYS A 296 22.03 -5.48 -1.54
C LYS A 296 22.71 -6.83 -1.30
N LEU A 297 21.98 -7.80 -0.74
CA LEU A 297 22.50 -9.14 -0.47
C LEU A 297 22.85 -9.92 -1.75
N GLU A 298 22.05 -9.79 -2.81
CA GLU A 298 22.35 -10.43 -4.10
C GLU A 298 23.65 -9.88 -4.71
N LEU A 299 23.85 -8.56 -4.68
CA LEU A 299 25.08 -7.93 -5.16
C LEU A 299 26.29 -8.28 -4.28
N GLU A 300 26.14 -8.24 -2.95
CA GLU A 300 27.19 -8.63 -2.01
C GLU A 300 27.60 -10.10 -2.21
N ASN A 301 26.64 -11.02 -2.36
CA ASN A 301 26.93 -12.41 -2.68
C ASN A 301 27.65 -12.57 -4.03
N ALA A 302 27.25 -11.83 -5.06
CA ALA A 302 27.93 -11.88 -6.36
C ALA A 302 29.40 -11.45 -6.23
N TYR A 303 29.67 -10.37 -5.49
CA TYR A 303 31.03 -9.91 -5.24
C TYR A 303 31.86 -10.90 -4.43
N LEU A 304 31.29 -11.50 -3.38
CA LEU A 304 31.98 -12.52 -2.59
C LEU A 304 32.25 -13.78 -3.40
N GLN A 305 31.32 -14.19 -4.28
CA GLN A 305 31.53 -15.32 -5.18
C GLN A 305 32.63 -15.04 -6.21
N GLU A 306 32.66 -13.84 -6.80
CA GLU A 306 33.78 -13.39 -7.63
C GLU A 306 35.08 -13.47 -6.84
N GLU A 307 35.09 -12.98 -5.61
CA GLU A 307 36.27 -12.98 -4.74
C GLU A 307 36.79 -14.40 -4.46
N ILE A 308 35.89 -15.35 -4.18
CA ILE A 308 36.22 -16.77 -3.98
C ILE A 308 36.74 -17.41 -5.27
N SER A 309 36.10 -17.13 -6.41
CA SER A 309 36.50 -17.66 -7.72
C SER A 309 37.89 -17.18 -8.13
N GLU A 310 38.18 -15.91 -7.88
CA GLU A 310 39.51 -15.32 -8.05
C GLU A 310 40.48 -15.75 -6.95
N GLY A 311 39.97 -16.14 -5.78
CA GLY A 311 40.77 -16.62 -4.66
C GLY A 311 41.48 -17.94 -4.94
N TYR A 312 41.04 -18.71 -5.94
CA TYR A 312 41.81 -19.83 -6.47
C TYR A 312 43.09 -19.39 -7.22
N ASN A 313 43.23 -18.09 -7.53
CA ASN A 313 44.36 -17.49 -8.23
C ASN A 313 45.22 -16.60 -7.31
N SER A 314 46.12 -17.23 -6.54
CA SER A 314 47.35 -16.65 -5.96
C SER A 314 47.22 -15.30 -5.23
N HIS A 315 46.82 -15.34 -3.96
CA HIS A 315 46.69 -14.21 -3.03
C HIS A 315 48.01 -13.52 -2.60
N HIS A 316 49.15 -13.84 -3.21
CA HIS A 316 50.45 -13.44 -2.66
C HIS A 316 51.21 -12.58 -3.67
N ILE A 317 51.63 -11.40 -3.23
CA ILE A 317 52.59 -10.56 -3.95
C ILE A 317 53.91 -11.35 -4.03
N VAL A 318 54.31 -11.73 -5.25
CA VAL A 318 55.54 -12.51 -5.49
C VAL A 318 56.70 -11.57 -5.80
N GLY A 319 57.71 -11.56 -4.93
CA GLY A 319 58.94 -10.80 -5.15
C GLY A 319 59.80 -10.73 -3.89
N LYS A 320 61.10 -10.47 -4.07
CA LYS A 320 62.08 -10.26 -2.99
C LYS A 320 62.87 -8.97 -3.15
N SER A 321 62.66 -8.22 -4.23
CA SER A 321 63.32 -6.94 -4.47
C SER A 321 63.03 -5.91 -3.37
N PRO A 322 63.91 -4.92 -3.16
CA PRO A 322 63.68 -3.83 -2.22
C PRO A 322 62.36 -3.09 -2.48
N ALA A 323 62.03 -2.84 -3.75
CA ALA A 323 60.80 -2.18 -4.15
C ALA A 323 59.55 -2.94 -3.69
N VAL A 324 59.50 -4.27 -3.89
CA VAL A 324 58.37 -5.09 -3.43
C VAL A 324 58.28 -5.14 -1.90
N ARG A 325 59.41 -5.24 -1.19
CA ARG A 325 59.41 -5.18 0.29
C ARG A 325 58.90 -3.85 0.82
N GLN A 326 59.27 -2.75 0.17
CA GLN A 326 58.77 -1.43 0.54
C GLN A 326 57.25 -1.35 0.39
N VAL A 327 56.70 -1.84 -0.73
CA VAL A 327 55.24 -1.90 -0.93
C VAL A 327 54.58 -2.75 0.14
N ILE A 328 55.10 -3.95 0.46
CA ILE A 328 54.56 -4.81 1.51
C ILE A 328 54.56 -4.10 2.88
N ASN A 329 55.64 -3.41 3.22
CA ASN A 329 55.72 -2.64 4.47
C ASN A 329 54.71 -1.49 4.50
N GLN A 330 54.54 -0.77 3.39
CA GLN A 330 53.53 0.28 3.24
C GLN A 330 52.11 -0.27 3.39
N VAL A 331 51.83 -1.43 2.79
CA VAL A 331 50.54 -2.14 2.94
C VAL A 331 50.26 -2.44 4.40
N HIS A 332 51.21 -3.02 5.14
CA HIS A 332 51.02 -3.30 6.57
C HIS A 332 50.80 -2.05 7.43
N LEU A 333 51.41 -0.92 7.05
CA LEU A 333 51.26 0.34 7.78
C LEU A 333 49.88 0.98 7.54
N VAL A 334 49.38 0.94 6.31
CA VAL A 334 48.11 1.62 5.95
C VAL A 334 46.88 0.73 6.13
N ALA A 335 47.02 -0.59 6.06
CA ALA A 335 45.92 -1.54 6.17
C ALA A 335 45.01 -1.34 7.41
N PRO A 336 45.51 -1.10 8.65
CA PRO A 336 44.64 -0.92 9.82
C PRO A 336 43.94 0.45 9.89
N THR A 337 44.24 1.37 8.98
CA THR A 337 43.68 2.74 8.96
C THR A 337 42.52 2.89 7.97
N ASP A 338 41.66 3.88 8.18
CA ASP A 338 40.60 4.27 7.22
C ASP A 338 41.09 5.28 6.16
N ALA A 339 42.41 5.54 6.08
CA ALA A 339 42.96 6.49 5.13
C ALA A 339 42.77 6.03 3.68
N THR A 340 42.51 7.00 2.80
CA THR A 340 42.44 6.80 1.36
C THR A 340 43.83 6.49 0.80
N VAL A 341 43.92 5.45 -0.04
CA VAL A 341 45.21 5.02 -0.62
C VAL A 341 45.19 5.26 -2.12
N LEU A 342 46.24 5.91 -2.64
CA LEU A 342 46.43 6.10 -4.08
C LEU A 342 47.59 5.22 -4.58
N ILE A 343 47.26 4.24 -5.41
CA ILE A 343 48.22 3.33 -6.02
C ILE A 343 48.60 3.85 -7.41
N THR A 344 49.84 4.28 -7.57
CA THR A 344 50.38 4.75 -8.85
C THR A 344 51.25 3.68 -9.48
N GLY A 345 51.22 3.58 -10.81
CA GLY A 345 52.13 2.70 -11.54
C GLY A 345 51.58 2.31 -12.90
N GLU A 346 52.46 1.84 -13.77
CA GLU A 346 52.11 1.47 -15.15
C GLU A 346 51.03 0.38 -15.23
N SER A 347 50.45 0.22 -16.42
CA SER A 347 49.53 -0.88 -16.66
C SER A 347 50.26 -2.22 -16.49
N GLY A 348 49.59 -3.17 -15.85
CA GLY A 348 50.12 -4.53 -15.69
C GLY A 348 51.19 -4.70 -14.60
N THR A 349 51.42 -3.73 -13.71
CA THR A 349 52.36 -3.88 -12.57
C THR A 349 51.80 -4.63 -11.36
N GLY A 350 50.48 -4.88 -11.34
CA GLY A 350 49.79 -5.59 -10.26
C GLY A 350 49.11 -4.69 -9.22
N LYS A 351 48.67 -3.48 -9.59
CA LYS A 351 47.98 -2.52 -8.69
C LYS A 351 46.79 -3.13 -7.94
N GLU A 352 46.01 -3.96 -8.62
CA GLU A 352 44.87 -4.68 -8.02
C GLU A 352 45.28 -5.63 -6.90
N LEU A 353 46.41 -6.34 -7.05
CA LEU A 353 46.93 -7.22 -5.98
C LEU A 353 47.35 -6.42 -4.74
N ILE A 354 47.88 -5.21 -4.94
CA ILE A 354 48.22 -4.30 -3.85
C ILE A 354 46.95 -3.83 -3.14
N ALA A 355 45.93 -3.42 -3.88
CA ALA A 355 44.64 -3.01 -3.30
C ALA A 355 44.00 -4.14 -2.48
N ARG A 356 44.01 -5.37 -3.02
CA ARG A 356 43.52 -6.56 -2.32
C ARG A 356 44.33 -6.88 -1.07
N ALA A 357 45.66 -6.76 -1.13
CA ALA A 357 46.51 -6.96 0.04
C ALA A 357 46.20 -5.94 1.15
N ILE A 358 45.92 -4.68 0.80
CA ILE A 358 45.51 -3.64 1.76
C ILE A 358 44.16 -3.99 2.39
N HIS A 359 43.19 -4.41 1.59
CA HIS A 359 41.86 -4.80 2.07
C HIS A 359 41.94 -6.00 3.02
N ASN A 360 42.62 -7.07 2.62
CA ASN A 360 42.72 -8.31 3.40
C ASN A 360 43.45 -8.12 4.74
N ALA A 361 44.45 -7.24 4.78
CA ALA A 361 45.20 -6.91 5.98
C ALA A 361 44.49 -5.87 6.87
N GLY A 362 43.38 -5.28 6.42
CA GLY A 362 42.67 -4.23 7.14
C GLY A 362 41.52 -4.72 8.01
N ASN A 363 40.89 -3.81 8.75
CA ASN A 363 39.81 -4.12 9.69
C ASN A 363 38.48 -4.49 9.00
N ARG A 364 38.33 -4.16 7.71
CA ARG A 364 37.11 -4.40 6.91
C ARG A 364 37.22 -5.65 6.03
N ASN A 365 38.14 -6.56 6.32
CA ASN A 365 38.43 -7.76 5.50
C ASN A 365 37.30 -8.81 5.48
N THR A 366 36.31 -8.71 6.37
CA THR A 366 35.12 -9.58 6.37
C THR A 366 34.00 -9.06 5.47
N ARG A 367 34.12 -7.84 4.95
CA ARG A 367 33.17 -7.19 4.05
C ARG A 367 33.68 -7.26 2.61
N PRO A 368 32.82 -7.23 1.59
CA PRO A 368 33.26 -7.34 0.20
C PRO A 368 34.20 -6.19 -0.21
N LEU A 369 35.21 -6.53 -1.01
CA LEU A 369 35.98 -5.57 -1.79
C LEU A 369 35.24 -5.27 -3.09
N VAL A 370 34.50 -4.16 -3.14
CA VAL A 370 33.77 -3.73 -4.34
C VAL A 370 34.76 -3.12 -5.32
N ARG A 371 34.96 -3.76 -6.48
CA ARG A 371 35.88 -3.28 -7.52
C ARG A 371 35.13 -2.57 -8.64
N VAL A 372 35.69 -1.46 -9.10
CA VAL A 372 35.16 -0.67 -10.20
C VAL A 372 36.29 -0.23 -11.11
N ASN A 373 36.25 -0.64 -12.38
CA ASN A 373 37.17 -0.14 -13.40
C ASN A 373 36.53 1.06 -14.11
N CYS A 374 37.06 2.25 -13.86
CA CYS A 374 36.52 3.49 -14.41
C CYS A 374 36.66 3.55 -15.95
N ALA A 375 37.65 2.87 -16.52
CA ALA A 375 37.85 2.83 -17.97
C ALA A 375 36.84 1.93 -18.71
N ALA A 376 36.19 0.99 -18.01
CA ALA A 376 35.26 0.04 -18.61
C ALA A 376 33.81 0.55 -18.68
N ILE A 377 33.48 1.61 -17.94
CA ILE A 377 32.10 2.11 -17.82
C ILE A 377 31.87 3.23 -18.84
N PRO A 378 30.84 3.14 -19.70
CA PRO A 378 30.46 4.23 -20.59
C PRO A 378 30.14 5.50 -19.80
N ARG A 379 30.53 6.67 -20.34
CA ARG A 379 30.36 7.98 -19.66
C ARG A 379 28.92 8.22 -19.20
N ASP A 380 27.94 7.87 -20.02
CA ASP A 380 26.51 8.09 -19.75
C ASP A 380 25.97 7.18 -18.63
N LEU A 381 26.60 6.03 -18.38
CA LEU A 381 26.20 5.09 -17.33
C LEU A 381 27.02 5.22 -16.05
N PHE A 382 28.06 6.04 -16.07
CA PHE A 382 29.01 6.16 -14.98
C PHE A 382 28.34 6.60 -13.68
N GLU A 383 27.51 7.64 -13.76
CA GLU A 383 26.79 8.17 -12.61
C GLU A 383 25.82 7.14 -12.02
N SER A 384 25.07 6.46 -12.89
CA SER A 384 24.10 5.42 -12.54
C SER A 384 24.76 4.20 -11.89
N GLU A 385 25.93 3.78 -12.36
CA GLU A 385 26.65 2.64 -11.76
C GLU A 385 27.23 3.00 -10.39
N PHE A 386 27.84 4.18 -10.24
CA PHE A 386 28.47 4.58 -8.97
C PHE A 386 27.47 4.90 -7.87
N PHE A 387 26.47 5.72 -8.18
CA PHE A 387 25.52 6.28 -7.20
C PHE A 387 24.17 5.57 -7.20
N GLY A 388 23.84 4.80 -8.24
CA GLY A 388 22.53 4.17 -8.38
C GLY A 388 21.49 5.14 -8.93
N HIS A 389 20.31 4.61 -9.26
CA HIS A 389 19.22 5.40 -9.80
C HIS A 389 17.87 4.95 -9.26
N VAL A 390 16.91 5.87 -9.28
CA VAL A 390 15.50 5.57 -9.09
C VAL A 390 14.81 5.32 -10.43
N LYS A 391 13.72 4.57 -10.43
CA LYS A 391 12.89 4.31 -11.60
C LYS A 391 12.49 5.63 -12.27
N GLY A 392 12.69 5.70 -13.58
CA GLY A 392 12.39 6.89 -14.38
C GLY A 392 13.45 7.99 -14.39
N ALA A 393 14.62 7.79 -13.76
CA ALA A 393 15.70 8.77 -13.76
C ALA A 393 16.28 9.09 -15.17
N TYR A 394 16.24 8.13 -16.09
CA TYR A 394 16.63 8.31 -17.50
C TYR A 394 15.92 7.30 -18.41
N SER A 395 16.02 7.48 -19.73
CA SER A 395 15.47 6.55 -20.73
C SER A 395 16.16 5.18 -20.63
N GLY A 396 15.55 4.24 -19.90
CA GLY A 396 16.11 2.92 -19.60
C GLY A 396 16.07 2.54 -18.11
N ALA A 397 15.75 3.47 -17.21
CA ALA A 397 15.59 3.21 -15.77
C ALA A 397 14.23 2.53 -15.48
N VAL A 398 14.11 1.25 -15.83
CA VAL A 398 12.86 0.45 -15.67
C VAL A 398 12.56 0.15 -14.19
N SER A 399 13.59 0.01 -13.37
CA SER A 399 13.51 -0.29 -11.93
C SER A 399 14.56 0.50 -11.15
N ASP A 400 14.40 0.59 -9.84
CA ASP A 400 15.43 1.12 -8.95
C ASP A 400 16.67 0.20 -8.96
N ARG A 401 17.86 0.82 -8.91
CA ARG A 401 19.13 0.08 -8.85
C ARG A 401 20.09 0.71 -7.85
N LEU A 402 20.67 -0.12 -6.99
CA LEU A 402 21.70 0.29 -6.04
C LEU A 402 23.02 0.63 -6.76
N GLY A 403 23.68 1.69 -6.31
CA GLY A 403 25.01 2.08 -6.79
C GLY A 403 26.14 1.34 -6.07
N ARG A 404 27.34 1.36 -6.66
CA ARG A 404 28.54 0.72 -6.07
C ARG A 404 28.89 1.25 -4.68
N PHE A 405 28.66 2.54 -4.40
CA PHE A 405 28.88 3.10 -3.05
C PHE A 405 27.96 2.50 -1.99
N GLU A 406 26.69 2.26 -2.31
CA GLU A 406 25.73 1.68 -1.37
C GLU A 406 25.98 0.19 -1.12
N VAL A 407 26.51 -0.51 -2.13
CA VAL A 407 26.97 -1.90 -1.99
C VAL A 407 28.25 -1.98 -1.14
N ALA A 408 29.16 -1.02 -1.31
CA ALA A 408 30.42 -0.95 -0.57
C ALA A 408 30.29 -0.38 0.86
N ASP A 409 29.08 -0.05 1.30
CA ASP A 409 28.80 0.53 2.61
C ASP A 409 29.22 -0.41 3.76
N GLY A 410 30.08 0.10 4.65
CA GLY A 410 30.79 -0.65 5.69
C GLY A 410 32.00 -1.44 5.19
N GLY A 411 32.30 -1.42 3.89
CA GLY A 411 33.34 -2.19 3.21
C GLY A 411 34.45 -1.33 2.61
N THR A 412 35.06 -1.84 1.53
CA THR A 412 36.12 -1.14 0.77
C THR A 412 35.75 -1.05 -0.70
N LEU A 413 35.92 0.13 -1.29
CA LEU A 413 35.73 0.39 -2.72
C LEU A 413 37.10 0.58 -3.39
N PHE A 414 37.39 -0.26 -4.38
CA PHE A 414 38.57 -0.15 -5.22
C PHE A 414 38.21 0.49 -6.56
N LEU A 415 38.80 1.66 -6.82
CA LEU A 415 38.63 2.43 -8.05
C LEU A 415 39.87 2.25 -8.93
N ASP A 416 39.80 1.38 -9.93
CA ASP A 416 40.85 1.23 -10.93
C ASP A 416 40.72 2.28 -12.03
N GLU A 417 41.85 2.77 -12.51
CA GLU A 417 41.99 3.85 -13.48
C GLU A 417 41.17 5.12 -13.14
N VAL A 418 41.29 5.60 -11.89
CA VAL A 418 40.60 6.81 -11.38
C VAL A 418 40.88 8.07 -12.22
N GLY A 419 42.00 8.11 -12.95
CA GLY A 419 42.36 9.20 -13.85
C GLY A 419 41.50 9.28 -15.13
N GLU A 420 40.64 8.31 -15.40
CA GLU A 420 39.67 8.34 -16.50
C GLU A 420 38.30 8.93 -16.08
N LEU A 421 38.17 9.37 -14.82
CA LEU A 421 36.92 9.96 -14.32
C LEU A 421 36.55 11.26 -15.05
N PRO A 422 35.31 11.36 -15.58
CA PRO A 422 34.79 12.62 -16.12
C PRO A 422 34.81 13.74 -15.07
N LEU A 423 35.18 14.96 -15.48
CA LEU A 423 35.34 16.11 -14.60
C LEU A 423 34.08 16.42 -13.77
N GLU A 424 32.91 16.24 -14.36
CA GLU A 424 31.59 16.46 -13.72
C GLU A 424 31.35 15.52 -12.52
N LEU A 425 31.87 14.29 -12.60
CA LEU A 425 31.67 13.27 -11.56
C LEU A 425 32.71 13.36 -10.44
N GLN A 426 33.85 14.00 -10.71
CA GLN A 426 34.89 14.23 -9.71
C GLN A 426 34.35 15.05 -8.52
N GLY A 427 33.44 16.00 -8.76
CA GLY A 427 32.79 16.77 -7.69
C GLY A 427 31.87 15.90 -6.81
N LYS A 428 31.12 14.96 -7.40
CA LYS A 428 30.27 14.03 -6.64
C LYS A 428 31.11 13.04 -5.84
N LEU A 429 32.18 12.50 -6.43
CA LEU A 429 33.12 11.64 -5.72
C LEU A 429 33.77 12.36 -4.54
N LEU A 430 34.13 13.63 -4.72
CA LEU A 430 34.68 14.46 -3.64
C LEU A 430 33.71 14.58 -2.46
N ARG A 431 32.41 14.84 -2.73
CA ARG A 431 31.37 14.91 -1.70
C ARG A 431 31.26 13.62 -0.90
N VAL A 432 31.33 12.45 -1.56
CA VAL A 432 31.34 11.16 -0.86
C VAL A 432 32.59 10.99 0.01
N LEU A 433 33.76 11.41 -0.48
CA LEU A 433 35.02 11.26 0.26
C LEU A 433 35.17 12.26 1.42
N GLN A 434 34.50 13.42 1.35
CA GLN A 434 34.58 14.47 2.37
C GLN A 434 33.47 14.33 3.42
N ASP A 435 32.22 14.23 2.96
CA ASP A 435 31.03 14.31 3.79
C ASP A 435 30.40 12.93 4.04
N SER A 436 30.90 11.87 3.40
CA SER A 436 30.28 10.54 3.43
C SER A 436 28.84 10.54 2.89
N GLU A 437 28.51 11.50 2.02
CA GLU A 437 27.15 11.72 1.52
C GLU A 437 27.07 11.65 -0.01
N PHE A 438 25.98 11.07 -0.53
CA PHE A 438 25.67 11.06 -1.96
C PHE A 438 24.15 11.11 -2.22
N GLU A 439 23.78 11.36 -3.47
CA GLU A 439 22.41 11.37 -3.96
C GLU A 439 22.32 10.41 -5.16
N ARG A 440 21.22 9.65 -5.27
CA ARG A 440 20.98 8.79 -6.43
C ARG A 440 20.54 9.63 -7.63
N VAL A 441 20.78 9.14 -8.84
CA VAL A 441 20.30 9.81 -10.05
C VAL A 441 18.76 9.85 -10.03
N GLY A 442 18.19 11.05 -10.12
CA GLY A 442 16.74 11.28 -10.06
C GLY A 442 16.15 11.39 -8.64
N GLU A 443 16.97 11.29 -7.58
CA GLU A 443 16.55 11.42 -6.18
C GLU A 443 17.23 12.65 -5.54
N SER A 444 16.46 13.54 -4.92
CA SER A 444 17.00 14.69 -4.17
C SER A 444 17.33 14.37 -2.70
N ARG A 445 17.11 13.12 -2.30
CA ARG A 445 17.36 12.65 -0.94
C ARG A 445 18.84 12.30 -0.77
N THR A 446 19.50 13.02 0.13
CA THR A 446 20.88 12.72 0.54
C THR A 446 20.94 11.44 1.38
N ARG A 447 21.95 10.61 1.11
CA ARG A 447 22.22 9.33 1.78
C ARG A 447 23.65 9.31 2.31
N THR A 448 23.85 8.75 3.49
CA THR A 448 25.16 8.62 4.13
C THR A 448 25.73 7.21 3.94
N VAL A 449 27.03 7.09 3.66
CA VAL A 449 27.76 5.81 3.53
C VAL A 449 29.13 5.86 4.19
N ASP A 450 29.54 4.74 4.78
CA ASP A 450 30.88 4.57 5.33
C ASP A 450 31.69 3.62 4.44
N VAL A 451 32.54 4.18 3.57
CA VAL A 451 33.32 3.41 2.60
C VAL A 451 34.79 3.79 2.65
N ARG A 452 35.66 2.80 2.81
CA ARG A 452 37.10 3.00 2.61
C ARG A 452 37.41 2.97 1.12
N VAL A 453 38.09 3.99 0.61
CA VAL A 453 38.44 4.09 -0.82
C VAL A 453 39.91 3.78 -1.06
N ILE A 454 40.16 2.91 -2.03
CA ILE A 454 41.50 2.65 -2.60
C ILE A 454 41.42 3.00 -4.08
N ALA A 455 42.20 3.96 -4.54
CA ALA A 455 42.23 4.38 -5.94
C ALA A 455 43.53 3.92 -6.61
N ALA A 456 43.47 3.58 -7.89
CA ALA A 456 44.62 3.23 -8.70
C ALA A 456 44.60 3.98 -10.03
N THR A 457 45.79 4.31 -10.55
CA THR A 457 45.91 4.91 -11.89
C THR A 457 47.29 4.66 -12.50
N ASN A 458 47.31 4.58 -13.84
CA ASN A 458 48.53 4.62 -14.65
C ASN A 458 48.95 6.03 -15.08
N LYS A 459 48.08 7.04 -14.97
CA LYS A 459 48.35 8.42 -15.37
C LYS A 459 48.97 9.23 -14.23
N ASN A 460 49.74 10.25 -14.59
CA ASN A 460 50.23 11.23 -13.61
C ASN A 460 49.11 12.23 -13.27
N LEU A 461 48.41 12.01 -12.14
CA LEU A 461 47.33 12.91 -11.71
C LEU A 461 47.81 14.35 -11.52
N GLY A 462 49.05 14.58 -11.09
CA GLY A 462 49.60 15.93 -10.93
C GLY A 462 49.81 16.67 -12.26
N GLU A 463 49.97 15.95 -13.37
CA GLU A 463 49.95 16.55 -14.72
C GLU A 463 48.52 16.82 -15.18
N LEU A 464 47.58 15.90 -14.92
CA LEU A 464 46.17 16.10 -15.26
C LEU A 464 45.55 17.29 -14.51
N VAL A 465 45.95 17.53 -13.26
CA VAL A 465 45.57 18.72 -12.50
C VAL A 465 46.09 19.99 -13.16
N ARG A 466 47.37 20.01 -13.57
CA ARG A 466 47.96 21.16 -14.29
C ARG A 466 47.29 21.43 -15.64
N GLN A 467 46.73 20.40 -16.27
CA GLN A 467 45.99 20.50 -17.53
C GLN A 467 44.50 20.84 -17.34
N GLY A 468 44.01 20.92 -16.09
CA GLY A 468 42.58 21.16 -15.79
C GLY A 468 41.66 19.98 -16.08
N LEU A 469 42.20 18.78 -16.32
CA LEU A 469 41.44 17.54 -16.57
C LEU A 469 41.09 16.79 -15.29
N PHE A 470 41.73 17.14 -14.17
CA PHE A 470 41.46 16.58 -12.86
C PHE A 470 41.42 17.67 -11.81
N ARG A 471 40.47 17.60 -10.86
CA ARG A 471 40.34 18.61 -9.82
C ARG A 471 41.43 18.46 -8.76
N GLU A 472 41.98 19.59 -8.35
CA GLU A 472 43.03 19.66 -7.34
C GLU A 472 42.55 19.19 -5.96
N ASP A 473 41.32 19.56 -5.57
CA ASP A 473 40.70 19.16 -4.30
C ASP A 473 40.54 17.64 -4.15
N LEU A 474 40.05 16.98 -5.20
CA LEU A 474 39.94 15.52 -5.26
C LEU A 474 41.31 14.84 -5.25
N TYR A 475 42.29 15.39 -5.96
CA TYR A 475 43.65 14.85 -5.96
C TYR A 475 44.23 14.79 -4.55
N PHE A 476 44.12 15.88 -3.77
CA PHE A 476 44.62 15.89 -2.40
C PHE A 476 43.86 14.93 -1.48
N ARG A 477 42.55 14.73 -1.70
CA ARG A 477 41.76 13.79 -0.90
C ARG A 477 42.06 12.33 -1.24
N LEU A 478 42.41 12.02 -2.48
CA LEU A 478 42.82 10.67 -2.89
C LEU A 478 44.28 10.38 -2.51
N ASN A 479 45.17 11.36 -2.64
CA ASN A 479 46.60 11.23 -2.43
C ASN A 479 47.03 11.36 -0.95
N VAL A 480 46.21 10.84 -0.02
CA VAL A 480 46.52 10.86 1.42
C VAL A 480 47.66 9.90 1.73
N PHE A 481 47.63 8.70 1.16
CA PHE A 481 48.70 7.72 1.28
C PHE A 481 49.11 7.16 -0.10
N PRO A 482 50.16 7.71 -0.74
CA PRO A 482 50.63 7.21 -2.03
C PRO A 482 51.42 5.90 -1.90
N VAL A 483 51.09 4.92 -2.73
CA VAL A 483 51.83 3.67 -2.91
C VAL A 483 52.26 3.57 -4.37
N HIS A 484 53.57 3.45 -4.62
CA HIS A 484 54.08 3.33 -5.97
C HIS A 484 54.38 1.87 -6.33
N SER A 485 53.78 1.39 -7.41
CA SER A 485 54.00 0.05 -7.95
C SER A 485 55.07 0.11 -9.05
N ALA A 486 56.28 -0.31 -8.70
CA ALA A 486 57.43 -0.24 -9.60
C ALA A 486 57.24 -1.13 -10.85
N PRO A 487 57.60 -0.63 -12.04
CA PRO A 487 57.59 -1.40 -13.28
C PRO A 487 58.60 -2.55 -13.21
N LEU A 488 58.39 -3.59 -14.02
CA LEU A 488 59.16 -4.83 -13.97
C LEU A 488 60.65 -4.60 -14.28
N ARG A 489 60.96 -3.63 -15.13
CA ARG A 489 62.32 -3.14 -15.42
C ARG A 489 63.07 -2.52 -14.24
N GLU A 490 62.39 -2.13 -13.16
CA GLU A 490 63.08 -1.63 -11.95
C GLU A 490 63.30 -2.74 -10.93
N ARG A 491 62.71 -3.92 -11.15
CA ARG A 491 62.76 -5.09 -10.27
C ARG A 491 63.16 -6.38 -10.99
N HIS A 492 64.21 -6.31 -11.81
CA HIS A 492 64.72 -7.48 -12.57
C HIS A 492 65.04 -8.71 -11.71
N ALA A 493 65.38 -8.50 -10.43
CA ALA A 493 65.64 -9.58 -9.47
C ALA A 493 64.40 -10.45 -9.16
N ASP A 494 63.20 -9.94 -9.39
CA ASP A 494 61.93 -10.66 -9.16
C ASP A 494 61.49 -11.48 -10.37
N ILE A 495 62.01 -11.19 -11.57
CA ILE A 495 61.63 -11.88 -12.82
C ILE A 495 61.79 -13.40 -12.71
N PRO A 496 62.90 -13.97 -12.19
CA PRO A 496 63.02 -15.43 -12.06
C PRO A 496 61.94 -16.05 -11.16
N LEU A 497 61.57 -15.37 -10.07
CA LEU A 497 60.52 -15.83 -9.15
C LEU A 497 59.14 -15.79 -9.80
N LEU A 498 58.85 -14.70 -10.52
CA LEU A 498 57.60 -14.53 -11.27
C LEU A 498 57.48 -15.56 -12.39
N VAL A 499 58.53 -15.77 -13.17
CA VAL A 499 58.58 -16.78 -14.22
C VAL A 499 58.33 -18.18 -13.66
N GLY A 500 59.02 -18.57 -12.59
CA GLY A 500 58.81 -19.87 -11.96
C GLY A 500 57.40 -20.03 -11.36
N HIS A 501 56.76 -18.94 -10.92
CA HIS A 501 55.38 -18.95 -10.47
C HIS A 501 54.39 -19.15 -11.62
N PHE A 502 54.47 -18.30 -12.66
CA PHE A 502 53.56 -18.33 -13.80
C PHE A 502 53.71 -19.59 -14.65
N LEU A 503 54.92 -20.11 -14.80
CA LEU A 503 55.17 -21.33 -15.55
C LEU A 503 54.54 -22.55 -14.88
N ARG A 504 54.72 -22.71 -13.55
CA ARG A 504 54.04 -23.77 -12.78
C ARG A 504 52.52 -23.66 -12.89
N LYS A 505 51.99 -22.43 -12.81
CA LYS A 505 50.56 -22.15 -12.94
C LYS A 505 50.04 -22.53 -14.34
N ALA A 506 50.73 -22.10 -15.40
CA ALA A 506 50.36 -22.40 -16.78
C ALA A 506 50.45 -23.90 -17.07
N CYS A 507 51.52 -24.58 -16.66
CA CYS A 507 51.67 -26.04 -16.79
C CYS A 507 50.52 -26.79 -16.12
N LYS A 508 50.14 -26.41 -14.89
CA LYS A 508 49.00 -27.00 -14.18
C LYS A 508 47.67 -26.74 -14.92
N ARG A 509 47.46 -25.53 -15.45
CA ARG A 509 46.24 -25.15 -16.18
C ARG A 509 46.10 -25.92 -17.49
N PHE A 510 47.18 -26.11 -18.23
CA PHE A 510 47.20 -26.81 -19.52
C PHE A 510 47.51 -28.31 -19.41
N ASN A 511 47.57 -28.84 -18.18
CA ASN A 511 47.89 -30.24 -17.88
C ASN A 511 49.18 -30.74 -18.58
N LYS A 512 50.21 -29.88 -18.61
CA LYS A 512 51.53 -30.18 -19.16
C LYS A 512 52.54 -30.45 -18.03
N PRO A 513 53.58 -31.29 -18.26
CA PRO A 513 54.67 -31.44 -17.32
C PRO A 513 55.39 -30.11 -17.08
N GLU A 514 56.05 -29.98 -15.93
CA GLU A 514 56.80 -28.78 -15.59
C GLU A 514 57.93 -28.56 -16.61
N LEU A 515 57.92 -27.39 -17.25
CA LEU A 515 58.88 -27.03 -18.29
C LEU A 515 60.11 -26.38 -17.65
N GLU A 516 61.29 -26.75 -18.13
CA GLU A 516 62.54 -26.15 -17.70
C GLU A 516 62.91 -24.95 -18.59
N ILE A 517 63.37 -23.87 -17.97
CA ILE A 517 63.93 -22.69 -18.65
C ILE A 517 65.44 -22.74 -18.57
N SER A 518 66.11 -22.52 -19.70
CA SER A 518 67.57 -22.43 -19.73
C SER A 518 68.09 -21.13 -19.11
N VAL A 519 69.32 -21.16 -18.58
CA VAL A 519 69.96 -19.97 -17.98
C VAL A 519 70.09 -18.81 -18.99
N GLY A 520 70.33 -19.12 -20.27
CA GLY A 520 70.40 -18.11 -21.34
C GLY A 520 69.07 -17.40 -21.57
N GLN A 521 67.97 -18.17 -21.60
CA GLN A 521 66.62 -17.63 -21.74
C GLN A 521 66.20 -16.79 -20.53
N MET A 522 66.56 -17.21 -19.32
CA MET A 522 66.29 -16.43 -18.10
C MET A 522 67.00 -15.06 -18.15
N LYS A 523 68.26 -15.02 -18.61
CA LYS A 523 68.98 -13.75 -18.82
C LYS A 523 68.31 -12.87 -19.88
N GLY A 524 67.82 -13.47 -20.97
CA GLY A 524 67.04 -12.76 -21.98
C GLY A 524 65.79 -12.10 -21.40
N LEU A 525 65.01 -12.85 -20.60
CA LEU A 525 63.84 -12.33 -19.90
C LEU A 525 64.20 -11.23 -18.91
N GLN A 526 65.36 -11.29 -18.25
CA GLN A 526 65.80 -10.25 -17.31
C GLN A 526 66.22 -8.95 -17.99
N ASN A 527 66.78 -9.03 -19.20
CA ASN A 527 67.29 -7.87 -19.93
C ASN A 527 66.23 -7.13 -20.76
N TYR A 528 65.05 -7.73 -20.93
CA TYR A 528 63.94 -7.10 -21.66
C TYR A 528 63.27 -6.01 -20.81
N SER A 529 62.75 -4.97 -21.48
CA SER A 529 62.19 -3.77 -20.85
C SER A 529 60.78 -3.97 -20.28
N TRP A 530 60.03 -4.96 -20.79
CA TRP A 530 58.67 -5.30 -20.35
C TRP A 530 57.69 -4.11 -20.34
N PRO A 531 57.36 -3.51 -21.50
CA PRO A 531 56.39 -2.41 -21.58
C PRO A 531 55.01 -2.77 -21.01
N GLY A 532 54.57 -4.02 -21.11
CA GLY A 532 53.32 -4.52 -20.52
C GLY A 532 53.50 -5.20 -19.15
N ASN A 533 54.68 -5.04 -18.52
CA ASN A 533 54.99 -5.49 -17.17
C ASN A 533 54.61 -6.97 -16.92
N ILE A 534 53.91 -7.27 -15.82
CA ILE A 534 53.57 -8.63 -15.40
C ILE A 534 52.54 -9.26 -16.35
N ARG A 535 51.62 -8.45 -16.92
CA ARG A 535 50.61 -8.95 -17.87
C ARG A 535 51.26 -9.49 -19.14
N GLU A 536 52.23 -8.75 -19.70
CA GLU A 536 53.01 -9.20 -20.86
C GLU A 536 53.83 -10.46 -20.53
N LEU A 537 54.53 -10.47 -19.40
CA LEU A 537 55.30 -11.64 -18.95
C LEU A 537 54.41 -12.88 -18.82
N GLN A 538 53.24 -12.75 -18.19
CA GLN A 538 52.30 -13.86 -18.05
C GLN A 538 51.81 -14.35 -19.42
N ASN A 539 51.37 -13.45 -20.30
CA ASN A 539 50.86 -13.80 -21.62
C ASN A 539 51.93 -14.50 -22.47
N LEU A 540 53.16 -14.00 -22.43
CA LEU A 540 54.29 -14.61 -23.12
C LEU A 540 54.55 -16.02 -22.60
N LEU A 541 54.62 -16.23 -21.29
CA LEU A 541 54.84 -17.55 -20.72
C LEU A 541 53.69 -18.52 -21.03
N GLU A 542 52.43 -18.07 -20.94
CA GLU A 542 51.27 -18.90 -21.29
C GLU A 542 51.31 -19.32 -22.77
N ARG A 543 51.59 -18.38 -23.69
CA ARG A 543 51.75 -18.66 -25.13
C ARG A 543 52.85 -19.70 -25.37
N GLN A 544 53.99 -19.55 -24.70
CA GLN A 544 55.12 -20.45 -24.89
C GLN A 544 54.89 -21.84 -24.29
N VAL A 545 54.14 -21.94 -23.19
CA VAL A 545 53.70 -23.24 -22.63
C VAL A 545 52.75 -23.95 -23.59
N ILE A 546 51.89 -23.24 -24.31
CA ILE A 546 51.00 -23.84 -25.33
C ILE A 546 51.82 -24.36 -26.51
N LEU A 547 52.75 -23.54 -27.04
CA LEU A 547 53.58 -23.86 -28.20
C LEU A 547 54.65 -24.92 -27.92
N SER A 548 55.10 -25.07 -26.67
CA SER A 548 56.17 -26.00 -26.33
C SER A 548 55.77 -27.45 -26.60
N GLN A 549 56.58 -28.14 -27.40
CA GLN A 549 56.57 -29.59 -27.57
C GLN A 549 57.79 -30.18 -26.84
N GLY A 550 57.57 -30.94 -25.76
CA GLY A 550 58.63 -31.52 -24.93
C GLY A 550 58.79 -30.88 -23.55
N LYS A 551 59.94 -31.09 -22.91
CA LYS A 551 60.23 -30.66 -21.51
C LYS A 551 60.95 -29.30 -21.39
N LYS A 552 61.41 -28.72 -22.49
CA LYS A 552 62.14 -27.44 -22.50
C LYS A 552 61.28 -26.34 -23.09
N LEU A 553 61.24 -25.19 -22.43
CA LEU A 553 60.59 -24.00 -22.97
C LEU A 553 61.52 -23.36 -23.99
N SER A 554 61.04 -23.12 -25.21
CA SER A 554 61.81 -22.42 -26.25
C SER A 554 61.24 -21.02 -26.43
N LEU A 555 61.81 -20.03 -25.74
CA LEU A 555 61.64 -18.64 -26.15
C LEU A 555 62.33 -18.49 -27.50
N GLY A 556 61.59 -18.14 -28.56
CA GLY A 556 62.21 -17.55 -29.75
C GLY A 556 63.00 -16.29 -29.38
N ASP A 557 63.77 -15.74 -30.31
CA ASP A 557 64.47 -14.47 -30.06
C ASP A 557 63.45 -13.43 -29.57
N LEU A 558 63.58 -12.99 -28.32
CA LEU A 558 62.65 -12.02 -27.69
C LEU A 558 62.61 -10.69 -28.46
N SER A 559 63.58 -10.47 -29.35
CA SER A 559 63.63 -9.38 -30.33
C SER A 559 62.59 -9.48 -31.46
N ASP A 560 62.06 -10.66 -31.79
CA ASP A 560 60.99 -10.79 -32.81
C ASP A 560 59.62 -10.35 -32.26
N VAL A 561 59.42 -10.41 -30.94
CA VAL A 561 58.17 -9.95 -30.29
C VAL A 561 58.07 -8.42 -30.28
N ALA A 562 59.20 -7.71 -30.40
CA ALA A 562 59.23 -6.25 -30.49
C ALA A 562 58.68 -5.70 -31.82
N CYS A 563 58.42 -6.56 -32.82
CA CYS A 563 58.08 -6.13 -34.17
C CYS A 563 56.60 -6.34 -34.57
N GLU A 564 55.75 -6.94 -33.73
CA GLU A 564 54.40 -7.35 -34.16
C GLU A 564 53.26 -6.40 -33.73
N ASP A 565 53.48 -5.43 -32.83
CA ASP A 565 52.43 -4.46 -32.41
C ASP A 565 52.68 -3.00 -32.83
N ASP A 566 53.63 -2.74 -33.74
CA ASP A 566 53.87 -1.41 -34.34
C ASP A 566 53.83 -1.42 -35.88
N SER A 567 53.09 -2.35 -36.47
CA SER A 567 52.90 -2.47 -37.92
C SER A 567 51.53 -1.95 -38.40
N ALA A 568 51.12 -0.78 -37.90
CA ALA A 568 50.24 0.13 -38.63
C ALA A 568 50.46 1.57 -38.15
N VAL A 569 51.12 2.36 -39.00
CA VAL A 569 51.51 3.77 -38.82
C VAL A 569 52.87 3.97 -38.13
N ASN A 570 53.92 3.48 -38.78
CA ASN A 570 55.23 4.12 -38.72
C ASN A 570 55.10 5.57 -39.25
N THR A 571 54.77 6.51 -38.36
CA THR A 571 55.32 7.86 -38.47
C THR A 571 56.72 7.79 -37.89
N VAL A 572 57.65 7.32 -38.74
CA VAL A 572 59.07 7.64 -38.56
C VAL A 572 59.10 9.15 -38.34
N ALA A 573 59.55 9.57 -37.15
CA ALA A 573 60.06 10.91 -36.97
C ALA A 573 61.16 11.07 -38.02
N ALA A 574 60.79 11.73 -39.12
CA ALA A 574 61.72 12.18 -40.12
C ALA A 574 62.55 13.26 -39.44
N ASP A 575 63.66 12.86 -38.82
CA ASP A 575 64.81 13.73 -38.84
C ASP A 575 64.99 14.15 -40.30
N LEU A 576 64.88 15.45 -40.55
CA LEU A 576 65.17 16.06 -41.84
C LEU A 576 66.61 15.70 -42.18
N LEU A 577 66.80 14.60 -42.91
CA LEU A 577 68.06 14.23 -43.52
C LEU A 577 68.43 15.39 -44.44
N THR A 578 69.43 16.18 -44.04
CA THR A 578 69.92 17.26 -44.88
C THR A 578 70.47 16.68 -46.17
N GLU A 579 70.49 17.48 -47.24
CA GLU A 579 71.02 17.05 -48.54
C GLU A 579 72.48 16.53 -48.43
N GLN A 580 73.22 17.04 -47.44
CA GLN A 580 74.57 16.62 -47.11
C GLN A 580 74.64 15.22 -46.47
N ASP A 581 73.65 14.83 -45.66
CA ASP A 581 73.62 13.51 -45.00
C ASP A 581 73.21 12.41 -45.97
N CYS A 582 72.23 12.68 -46.83
CA CYS A 582 71.88 11.83 -47.97
C CYS A 582 73.09 11.63 -48.90
N HIS A 583 73.87 12.67 -49.15
CA HIS A 583 75.09 12.59 -49.97
C HIS A 583 76.17 11.71 -49.32
N LYS A 584 76.43 11.86 -48.00
CA LYS A 584 77.39 11.03 -47.27
C LYS A 584 77.00 9.55 -47.28
N LEU A 585 75.73 9.25 -47.03
CA LEU A 585 75.18 7.90 -47.11
C LEU A 585 75.35 7.31 -48.51
N GLN A 586 75.03 8.06 -49.56
CA GLN A 586 75.23 7.57 -50.94
C GLN A 586 76.70 7.27 -51.26
N VAL A 587 77.63 8.11 -50.82
CA VAL A 587 79.07 7.88 -51.03
C VAL A 587 79.54 6.64 -50.27
N GLN A 588 79.13 6.47 -49.00
CA GLN A 588 79.48 5.29 -48.21
C GLN A 588 78.92 4.00 -48.82
N THR A 589 77.68 4.01 -49.29
CA THR A 589 77.05 2.85 -49.94
C THR A 589 77.78 2.47 -51.23
N ILE A 590 78.21 3.45 -52.03
CA ILE A 590 79.02 3.22 -53.24
C ILE A 590 80.40 2.62 -52.89
N ILE A 591 81.03 3.13 -51.83
CA ILE A 591 82.31 2.61 -51.33
C ILE A 591 82.18 1.15 -50.88
N ASN A 592 81.15 0.83 -50.10
CA ASN A 592 80.92 -0.53 -49.60
C ASN A 592 80.64 -1.51 -50.75
N ALA A 593 79.85 -1.11 -51.75
CA ALA A 593 79.63 -1.93 -52.93
C ALA A 593 80.91 -2.15 -53.76
N LEU A 594 81.79 -1.15 -53.85
CA LEU A 594 83.10 -1.29 -54.51
C LEU A 594 84.06 -2.19 -53.74
N ARG A 595 84.02 -2.19 -52.42
CA ARG A 595 84.81 -3.13 -51.59
C ARG A 595 84.33 -4.56 -51.78
N GLN A 596 83.03 -4.79 -51.70
CA GLN A 596 82.44 -6.12 -51.89
C GLN A 596 82.66 -6.67 -53.30
N SER A 597 82.78 -5.81 -54.32
CA SER A 597 83.07 -6.23 -55.70
C SER A 597 84.57 -6.23 -56.06
N GLY A 598 85.47 -6.00 -55.10
CA GLY A 598 86.92 -5.96 -55.35
C GLY A 598 87.36 -4.89 -56.34
N GLY A 599 86.67 -3.74 -56.36
CA GLY A 599 86.94 -2.61 -57.26
C GLY A 599 86.34 -2.75 -58.68
N LYS A 600 85.62 -3.85 -58.98
CA LYS A 600 84.96 -4.04 -60.29
C LYS A 600 83.64 -3.28 -60.37
N VAL A 601 83.49 -2.45 -61.39
CA VAL A 601 82.28 -1.63 -61.64
C VAL A 601 81.30 -2.32 -62.60
N TYR A 602 81.80 -3.12 -63.55
CA TYR A 602 81.01 -3.76 -64.62
C TYR A 602 80.98 -5.29 -64.44
N GLY A 603 79.89 -5.92 -64.88
CA GLY A 603 79.65 -7.37 -64.81
C GLY A 603 78.64 -7.77 -63.72
N ASP A 604 78.18 -9.02 -63.76
CA ASP A 604 77.14 -9.55 -62.85
C ASP A 604 77.59 -9.56 -61.37
N ALA A 605 78.90 -9.65 -61.12
CA ALA A 605 79.52 -9.52 -59.81
C ALA A 605 80.11 -8.11 -59.54
N GLY A 606 79.75 -7.11 -60.35
CA GLY A 606 80.23 -5.73 -60.22
C GLY A 606 79.40 -4.89 -59.23
N ALA A 607 80.00 -3.82 -58.70
CA ALA A 607 79.34 -2.90 -57.75
C ALA A 607 78.03 -2.29 -58.29
N ALA A 608 77.91 -2.16 -59.62
CA ALA A 608 76.69 -1.64 -60.24
C ALA A 608 75.51 -2.62 -60.14
N ALA A 609 75.78 -3.92 -60.27
CA ALA A 609 74.78 -4.97 -60.12
C ALA A 609 74.31 -5.09 -58.65
N LEU A 610 75.25 -5.02 -57.70
CA LEU A 610 74.94 -5.02 -56.25
C LEU A 610 74.09 -3.82 -55.82
N LEU A 611 74.29 -2.66 -56.45
CA LEU A 611 73.52 -1.45 -56.18
C LEU A 611 72.25 -1.32 -57.03
N GLY A 612 71.97 -2.27 -57.93
CA GLY A 612 70.80 -2.24 -58.82
C GLY A 612 70.76 -1.07 -59.81
N ILE A 613 71.92 -0.49 -60.18
CA ILE A 613 71.99 0.64 -61.11
C ILE A 613 72.82 0.31 -62.36
N LYS A 614 72.56 1.02 -63.47
CA LYS A 614 73.32 0.82 -64.71
C LYS A 614 74.81 1.12 -64.48
N PRO A 615 75.75 0.28 -64.99
CA PRO A 615 77.19 0.49 -64.79
C PRO A 615 77.72 1.85 -65.25
N THR A 616 77.13 2.42 -66.31
CA THR A 616 77.45 3.77 -66.80
C THR A 616 77.04 4.87 -65.81
N THR A 617 75.96 4.67 -65.06
CA THR A 617 75.49 5.60 -64.01
C THR A 617 76.37 5.55 -62.78
N LEU A 618 76.79 4.34 -62.36
CA LEU A 618 77.74 4.19 -61.27
C LEU A 618 79.11 4.79 -61.62
N ALA A 619 79.60 4.59 -62.85
CA ALA A 619 80.86 5.18 -63.31
C ALA A 619 80.85 6.72 -63.29
N SER A 620 79.74 7.33 -63.68
CA SER A 620 79.53 8.78 -63.59
C SER A 620 79.51 9.29 -62.14
N ARG A 621 78.80 8.59 -61.23
CA ARG A 621 78.75 8.93 -59.80
C ARG A 621 80.12 8.80 -59.12
N ILE A 622 80.90 7.78 -59.45
CA ILE A 622 82.26 7.60 -58.92
C ILE A 622 83.17 8.78 -59.31
N LYS A 623 83.07 9.25 -60.57
CA LYS A 623 83.83 10.41 -61.05
C LYS A 623 83.35 11.72 -60.40
N LYS A 624 82.03 11.88 -60.24
CA LYS A 624 81.41 13.05 -59.60
C LYS A 624 81.79 13.17 -58.12
N TYR A 625 81.89 12.06 -57.41
CA TYR A 625 82.20 12.00 -55.98
C TYR A 625 83.69 11.79 -55.65
N GLY A 626 84.57 11.76 -56.66
CA GLY A 626 86.02 11.65 -56.46
C GLY A 626 86.48 10.35 -55.79
N ILE A 627 85.76 9.24 -55.99
CA ILE A 627 86.06 7.96 -55.33
C ILE A 627 87.14 7.22 -56.15
N ASP A 628 88.28 6.93 -55.51
CA ASP A 628 89.38 6.21 -56.14
C ASP A 628 89.15 4.69 -56.12
N LYS A 629 89.04 4.08 -57.31
CA LYS A 629 88.66 2.67 -57.48
C LYS A 629 89.77 1.71 -57.09
N THR A 630 91.03 2.10 -57.25
CA THR A 630 92.21 1.26 -56.99
C THR A 630 92.54 1.14 -55.51
N LYS A 631 92.19 2.14 -54.69
CA LYS A 631 92.37 2.09 -53.22
C LYS A 631 91.34 1.22 -52.49
N GLN A 632 90.19 0.94 -53.10
CA GLN A 632 89.08 0.21 -52.47
C GLN A 632 89.07 -1.30 -52.80
N GLY A 633 89.90 -1.75 -53.75
CA GLY A 633 90.02 -3.15 -54.17
C GLY A 633 91.29 -3.87 -53.67
N LEU A 634 92.06 -3.24 -52.78
CA LEU A 634 93.24 -3.83 -52.13
C LEU A 634 92.93 -4.11 -50.66
N GLN A 635 92.20 -5.20 -50.42
CA GLN A 635 92.25 -6.02 -49.21
C GLN A 635 91.70 -7.40 -49.51
#